data_AF-A0A8S0PJD1-F1
#
_entry.id   AF-A0A8S0PJD1-F1
#
_cell.length_a   1.000
_cell.length_b   1.000
_cell.length_c   1.000
_cell.angle_alpha   90.00
_cell.angle_beta   90.00
_cell.angle_gamma   90.00
#
_symmetry.space_group_name_H-M   'P 1'
#
loop_
_entity.id
_entity.type
_entity.pdbx_description
1 polymer ?
#
loop_
_entity_poly.entity_id
_entity_poly.type
_entity_poly.pdbx_seq_one_letter_code
_entity_poly.pdbx_strand_id
1 'polypeptide(L)' 'MSAEKAIFIFVDNVLPPTGAIMSAVYDEKKDEDGFLYVTYSGENTFGNQVML' A
#
# COMPACT_ATOMS: atom_id res chain seq x y z
N MET A 1 19.84 -5.77 8.53
CA MET A 1 18.74 -5.07 7.84
C MET A 1 18.98 -3.58 8.02
N SER A 2 19.76 -2.96 7.13
CA SER A 2 20.03 -1.51 7.18
C SER A 2 18.72 -0.75 7.00
N ALA A 3 18.49 0.31 7.79
CA ALA A 3 17.26 1.10 7.85
C ALA A 3 16.92 1.91 6.57
N GLU A 4 17.57 1.59 5.45
CA GLU A 4 17.53 2.34 4.19
C GLU A 4 16.54 1.76 3.17
N LYS A 5 15.87 0.64 3.50
CA LYS A 5 14.83 0.07 2.63
C LYS A 5 13.47 0.65 2.98
N ALA A 6 12.99 1.54 2.12
CA ALA A 6 11.62 2.00 2.16
C ALA A 6 10.67 0.82 1.85
N ILE A 7 9.58 0.71 2.62
CA ILE A 7 8.50 -0.24 2.37
C ILE A 7 7.30 0.56 1.90
N PHE A 8 6.84 0.28 0.69
CA PHE A 8 5.61 0.82 0.13
C PHE A 8 4.49 -0.18 0.35
N ILE A 9 3.35 0.33 0.78
CA ILE A 9 2.16 -0.47 1.09
C ILE A 9 1.04 0.03 0.19
N PHE A 10 0.39 -0.90 -0.50
CA PHE A 10 -0.74 -0.66 -1.38
C PHE A 10 -1.94 -1.43 -0.84
N VAL A 11 -3.07 -0.75 -0.74
CA VAL A 11 -4.35 -1.35 -0.42
C VAL A 11 -5.19 -1.20 -1.68
N ASP A 12 -5.65 -2.32 -2.24
CA ASP A 12 -6.50 -2.29 -3.43
C ASP A 12 -5.81 -1.59 -4.63
N ASN A 13 -4.51 -1.86 -4.81
CA ASN A 13 -3.60 -1.23 -5.79
C ASN A 13 -3.38 0.28 -5.64
N VAL A 14 -3.89 0.91 -4.57
CA VAL A 14 -3.73 2.35 -4.31
C VAL A 14 -2.89 2.56 -3.06
N LEU A 15 -2.04 3.59 -3.08
CA LEU A 15 -1.33 4.05 -1.88
C LEU A 15 -2.34 4.67 -0.91
N PRO A 16 -2.49 4.14 0.32
CA PRO A 16 -3.36 4.77 1.30
C PRO A 16 -2.83 6.18 1.63
N PRO A 17 -3.72 7.12 1.99
CA PRO A 17 -3.32 8.47 2.35
C PRO A 17 -2.24 8.45 3.45
N THR A 18 -1.18 9.24 3.29
CA THR A 18 -0.10 9.33 4.28
C THR A 18 -0.67 9.84 5.60
N GLY A 19 -0.78 8.95 6.60
CA GLY A 19 -1.36 9.25 7.91
C GLY A 19 -2.78 8.74 8.14
N ALA A 20 -3.38 8.02 7.19
CA ALA A 20 -4.65 7.31 7.44
C ALA A 20 -4.49 6.28 8.56
N ILE A 21 -5.49 6.19 9.43
CA ILE A 21 -5.54 5.18 10.49
C ILE A 21 -5.95 3.85 9.86
N MET A 22 -5.28 2.76 10.23
CA MET A 22 -5.57 1.42 9.70
C MET A 22 -7.03 0.99 9.90
N SER A 23 -7.71 1.47 10.95
CA SER A 23 -9.15 1.22 11.15
C SER A 23 -10.00 1.84 10.05
N ALA A 24 -9.71 3.07 9.64
CA ALA A 24 -10.43 3.73 8.54
C ALA A 24 -10.18 3.02 7.21
N VAL A 25 -8.92 2.63 6.96
CA VAL A 25 -8.56 1.85 5.77
C VAL A 25 -9.28 0.49 5.76
N TYR A 26 -9.36 -0.18 6.91
CA TYR A 26 -10.08 -1.44 7.04
C TYR A 26 -11.58 -1.29 6.77
N ASP A 27 -12.22 -0.27 7.35
CA ASP A 27 -13.66 -0.04 7.18
C ASP A 27 -14.03 0.28 5.72
N GLU A 28 -13.14 0.94 4.97
CA GLU A 28 -13.35 1.30 3.58
C GLU A 28 -12.93 0.22 2.56
N LYS A 29 -11.92 -0.61 2.89
CA LYS A 29 -11.23 -1.46 1.90
C LYS A 29 -11.20 -2.95 2.24
N LYS A 30 -11.83 -3.41 3.31
CA LYS A 30 -11.97 -4.85 3.57
C LYS A 30 -12.80 -5.52 2.48
N ASP A 31 -12.48 -6.77 2.20
CA ASP A 31 -13.25 -7.63 1.31
C ASP A 31 -14.51 -8.19 2.03
N GLU A 32 -15.41 -8.82 1.29
CA GLU A 32 -16.64 -9.42 1.82
C GLU A 32 -16.36 -10.57 2.79
N ASP A 33 -15.19 -11.18 2.69
CA ASP A 33 -14.71 -12.21 3.62
C ASP A 33 -14.25 -11.66 4.99
N GLY A 34 -14.19 -10.33 5.13
CA GLY A 34 -13.81 -9.62 6.36
C GLY A 34 -12.31 -9.39 6.52
N PHE A 35 -11.48 -9.72 5.53
CA PHE A 35 -10.04 -9.48 5.52
C PHE A 35 -9.66 -8.23 4.73
N LEU A 36 -8.56 -7.58 5.15
CA LEU A 36 -7.96 -6.46 4.42
C LEU A 36 -6.73 -6.98 3.66
N TYR A 37 -6.78 -6.89 2.34
CA TYR A 37 -5.69 -7.32 1.47
C TYR A 37 -4.73 -6.16 1.19
N VAL A 38 -3.44 -6.44 1.40
CA VAL A 38 -2.38 -5.45 1.34
C VAL A 38 -1.21 -6.01 0.54
N THR A 39 -0.74 -5.25 -0.44
CA THR A 39 0.46 -5.58 -1.22
C THR A 39 1.60 -4.67 -0.80
N TYR A 40 2.78 -5.22 -0.54
CA TYR A 40 3.96 -4.42 -0.20
C TYR A 40 5.04 -4.52 -1.29
N SER A 41 5.75 -3.42 -1.53
CA SER A 41 6.89 -3.36 -2.45
C SER A 41 8.07 -2.66 -1.77
N GLY A 42 9.28 -3.15 -2.01
CA GLY A 42 10.52 -2.50 -1.56
C GLY A 42 11.00 -1.37 -2.48
N GLU A 43 10.32 -1.16 -3.60
CA GLU A 43 10.61 -0.10 -4.58
C GLU A 43 9.38 0.78 -4.80
N ASN A 44 9.62 2.09 -4.90
CA ASN A 44 8.61 3.10 -5.18
C ASN A 44 8.23 3.04 -6.68
N THR A 45 7.48 2.02 -7.09
CA THR A 45 7.13 1.80 -8.50
C THR A 45 6.20 2.88 -9.08
N PHE A 46 5.77 3.87 -8.27
CA PHE A 46 5.05 5.07 -8.70
C PHE A 46 6.00 6.19 -9.18
N GLY A 47 7.01 5.85 -9.98
CA GLY A 47 8.02 6.82 -10.44
C GLY A 47 8.83 6.44 -11.68
N ASN A 48 8.98 5.15 -11.98
CA ASN A 48 9.44 4.72 -13.30
C ASN A 48 8.22 4.57 -14.20
N GLN A 49 7.83 5.67 -14.86
CA GLN A 49 7.05 5.58 -16.09
C GLN A 49 7.65 4.46 -16.94
N VAL A 50 6.82 3.48 -17.29
CA VAL A 50 7.00 2.81 -18.58
C VAL A 50 6.84 3.92 -19.63
N MET A 51 7.95 4.57 -19.97
CA MET A 51 8.15 5.10 -21.31
C MET A 51 8.63 3.94 -22.15
N LEU A 52 7.81 3.63 -23.17
CA LEU A 52 7.90 2.59 -24.20
C LEU A 52 7.17 1.28 -23.87
#